data_AF-A0A3N5VRM8-F1
#
_entry.id   AF-A0A3N5VRM8-F1
#
_cell.length_a   1.000
_cell.length_b   1.000
_cell.length_c   1.000
_cell.angle_alpha   90.00
_cell.angle_beta   90.00
_cell.angle_gamma   90.00
#
_symmetry.space_group_name_H-M   'P 1'
#
loop_
_entity.id
_entity.type
_entity.pdbx_description
1 polymer ?
#
loop_
_entity_poly.entity_id
_entity_poly.type
_entity_poly.pdbx_seq_one_letter_code
_entity_poly.pdbx_strand_id
1 'polypeptide(L)'
;MHFIGRGKRMNRKSGFLLLLVLISSLVLSACIGLIPLEEEPLPGQFGPKASPQEQQTKTFEALWKNLESNYIYFETANVDWEALHSKYLERINAGLTSEEFAKLIQELQSELPAGSLLYESRTERIERETVDTSSYEGIGAFVGFSEEPEPHIIL
;
A
#
# COMPACT_ATOMS: atom_id res chain seq x y z
N MET A 1 22.23 -50.84 54.12
CA MET A 1 21.26 -51.44 53.18
C MET A 1 20.05 -50.51 53.13
N HIS A 2 19.62 -50.13 51.91
CA HIS A 2 18.48 -49.29 51.57
C HIS A 2 17.24 -49.47 52.46
N PHE A 3 16.46 -48.41 52.69
CA PHE A 3 15.08 -48.36 52.18
C PHE A 3 14.56 -46.92 52.08
N ILE A 4 14.27 -46.57 50.83
CA ILE A 4 13.63 -45.36 50.33
C ILE A 4 12.14 -45.38 50.68
N GLY A 5 11.57 -44.20 50.91
CA GLY A 5 10.20 -43.91 50.47
C GLY A 5 9.18 -43.65 51.56
N ARG A 6 8.92 -42.36 51.83
CA ARG A 6 7.58 -41.90 52.23
C ARG A 6 7.07 -40.91 51.19
N GLY A 7 6.58 -41.47 50.07
CA GLY A 7 5.77 -40.72 49.12
C GLY A 7 4.50 -40.25 49.81
N LYS A 8 4.42 -38.95 50.08
CA LYS A 8 3.22 -38.28 50.61
C LYS A 8 2.11 -38.46 49.58
N ARG A 9 1.14 -39.33 49.86
CA ARG A 9 -0.05 -39.56 49.01
C ARG A 9 -0.76 -38.22 48.82
N MET A 10 -0.62 -37.64 47.63
CA MET A 10 -1.40 -36.49 47.21
C MET A 10 -2.87 -36.94 47.12
N ASN A 11 -3.72 -36.35 47.96
CA ASN A 11 -5.15 -36.66 47.98
C ASN A 11 -5.72 -36.35 46.58
N ARG A 12 -6.47 -37.28 45.96
CA ARG A 12 -7.04 -37.12 44.60
C ARG A 12 -7.77 -35.80 44.40
N LYS A 13 -8.39 -35.28 45.46
CA LYS A 13 -9.06 -33.97 45.48
C LYS A 13 -8.08 -32.80 45.33
N SER A 14 -6.89 -32.89 45.94
CA SER A 14 -5.83 -31.87 45.85
C SER A 14 -5.13 -31.88 44.50
N GLY A 15 -4.95 -33.06 43.89
CA GLY A 15 -4.43 -33.18 42.52
C GLY A 15 -5.40 -32.65 41.48
N PHE A 16 -6.69 -32.91 41.65
CA PHE A 16 -7.75 -32.38 40.78
C PHE A 16 -7.84 -30.85 40.87
N LEU A 17 -7.70 -30.28 42.07
CA LEU A 17 -7.73 -28.83 42.29
C LEU A 17 -6.51 -28.13 41.67
N LEU A 18 -5.32 -28.71 41.79
CA LEU A 18 -4.10 -28.23 41.13
C LEU A 18 -4.19 -28.30 39.61
N LEU A 19 -4.75 -29.39 39.07
CA LEU A 19 -5.00 -29.54 37.64
C LEU A 19 -5.99 -28.48 37.13
N LEU A 20 -7.05 -28.21 37.88
CA LEU A 20 -8.07 -27.22 37.54
C LEU A 20 -7.52 -25.78 37.57
N VAL A 21 -6.62 -25.47 38.51
CA VAL A 21 -5.89 -24.20 38.57
C VAL A 21 -4.92 -24.05 37.39
N LEU A 22 -4.18 -25.11 37.04
CA LEU A 22 -3.27 -25.11 35.89
C LEU A 22 -4.02 -24.91 34.57
N ILE A 23 -5.14 -25.62 34.37
CA ILE A 23 -5.99 -25.46 33.18
C ILE A 23 -6.56 -24.03 33.11
N SER A 24 -7.02 -23.48 34.22
CA SER A 24 -7.52 -22.09 34.27
C SER A 24 -6.43 -21.07 33.89
N SER A 25 -5.19 -21.26 34.34
CA SER A 25 -4.06 -20.39 33.97
C SER A 25 -3.68 -20.47 32.48
N LEU A 26 -3.82 -21.65 31.87
CA LEU A 26 -3.62 -21.85 30.42
C LEU A 26 -4.71 -21.17 29.59
N VAL A 27 -5.96 -21.19 30.07
CA VAL A 27 -7.11 -20.59 29.39
C VAL A 27 -7.07 -19.05 29.46
N LEU A 28 -6.66 -18.46 30.60
CA LEU A 28 -6.51 -16.99 30.70
C LEU A 28 -5.38 -16.44 29.82
N SER A 29 -4.29 -17.19 29.62
CA SER A 29 -3.17 -16.78 28.75
C SER A 29 -3.57 -16.67 27.27
N ALA A 30 -4.48 -17.53 26.81
CA ALA A 30 -4.94 -17.56 25.41
C ALA A 30 -5.82 -16.37 25.00
N CYS A 31 -6.34 -15.60 25.96
CA CYS A 31 -7.22 -14.45 25.68
C CYS A 31 -6.48 -13.12 25.50
N ILE A 32 -5.17 -13.06 25.80
CA ILE A 32 -4.39 -11.81 25.64
C ILE A 32 -4.18 -11.47 24.16
N GLY A 33 -4.23 -12.45 23.25
CA GLY A 33 -4.05 -12.25 21.80
C GLY A 33 -5.30 -11.80 21.02
N LEU A 34 -6.46 -11.67 21.69
CA LEU A 34 -7.72 -11.22 21.07
C LEU A 34 -8.16 -9.84 21.57
N ILE A 35 -7.26 -9.07 22.19
CA ILE A 35 -7.51 -7.64 22.38
C ILE A 35 -7.68 -7.08 20.96
N PRO A 36 -8.87 -6.60 20.57
CA PRO A 36 -9.01 -5.87 19.32
C PRO A 36 -8.01 -4.73 19.43
N LEU A 37 -7.09 -4.62 18.47
CA LEU A 37 -6.33 -3.39 18.32
C LEU A 37 -7.39 -2.33 18.07
N GLU A 38 -7.79 -1.63 19.12
CA GLU A 38 -8.62 -0.45 19.03
C GLU A 38 -7.82 0.47 18.13
N GLU A 39 -8.32 0.67 16.90
CA GLU A 39 -7.65 1.52 15.92
C GLU A 39 -7.56 2.90 16.57
N GLU A 40 -6.41 3.20 17.17
CA GLU A 40 -6.08 4.50 17.71
C GLU A 40 -6.44 5.50 16.61
N PRO A 41 -7.41 6.41 16.83
CA PRO A 41 -7.85 7.32 15.80
C PRO A 41 -6.64 8.13 15.37
N LEU A 42 -6.20 7.94 14.12
CA LEU A 42 -4.99 8.55 13.60
C LEU A 42 -4.99 10.05 13.94
N PRO A 43 -4.03 10.54 14.75
CA PRO A 43 -4.02 11.92 15.18
C PRO A 43 -3.62 12.79 14.00
N GLY A 44 -4.60 13.34 13.28
CA GLY A 44 -4.35 14.35 12.27
C GLY A 44 -5.37 14.37 11.15
N GLN A 45 -5.94 15.55 10.91
CA GLN A 45 -6.46 15.88 9.59
C GLN A 45 -5.23 16.07 8.68
N PHE A 46 -4.79 14.98 8.03
CA PHE A 46 -3.61 15.01 7.16
C PHE A 46 -3.88 15.92 5.95
N GLY A 47 -3.28 17.12 5.99
CA GLY A 47 -3.17 18.03 4.86
C GLY A 47 -4.47 18.67 4.36
N PRO A 48 -4.37 19.60 3.39
CA PRO A 48 -5.53 20.12 2.69
C PRO A 48 -6.28 18.97 2.01
N LYS A 49 -7.56 18.79 2.34
CA LYS A 49 -8.44 17.86 1.62
C LYS A 49 -8.87 18.50 0.31
N ALA A 50 -7.97 18.46 -0.69
CA ALA A 50 -8.35 18.79 -2.07
C ALA A 50 -9.51 17.88 -2.50
N SER A 51 -10.46 18.44 -3.23
CA SER A 51 -11.52 17.61 -3.83
C SER A 51 -10.89 16.69 -4.89
N PRO A 52 -11.52 15.54 -5.22
CA PRO A 52 -11.04 14.69 -6.30
C PRO A 52 -10.85 15.46 -7.62
N GLN A 53 -11.77 16.36 -7.95
CA GLN A 53 -11.69 17.24 -9.13
C GLN A 53 -10.47 18.17 -9.06
N GLU A 54 -10.22 18.82 -7.92
CA GLU A 54 -9.07 19.71 -7.75
C GLU A 54 -7.76 18.95 -7.93
N GLN A 55 -7.68 17.75 -7.38
CA GLN A 55 -6.52 16.89 -7.54
C GLN A 55 -6.33 16.46 -9.01
N GLN A 56 -7.40 16.02 -9.69
CA GLN A 56 -7.37 15.64 -11.09
C GLN A 56 -6.95 16.80 -12.00
N THR A 57 -7.49 18.00 -11.74
CA THR A 57 -7.11 19.22 -12.47
C THR A 57 -5.64 19.51 -12.30
N LYS A 58 -5.12 19.51 -11.06
CA LYS A 58 -3.69 19.71 -10.80
C LYS A 58 -2.81 18.68 -11.50
N THR A 59 -3.23 17.41 -11.50
CA THR A 59 -2.51 16.34 -12.20
C THR A 59 -2.50 16.56 -13.70
N PHE A 60 -3.64 16.90 -14.30
CA PHE A 60 -3.74 17.18 -15.73
C PHE A 60 -2.88 18.38 -16.14
N GLU A 61 -2.94 19.49 -15.41
CA GLU A 61 -2.12 20.67 -15.73
C GLU A 61 -0.62 20.40 -15.58
N ALA A 62 -0.21 19.59 -14.60
CA ALA A 62 1.19 19.19 -14.44
C ALA A 62 1.68 18.32 -15.62
N LEU A 63 0.83 17.41 -16.10
CA LEU A 63 1.09 16.60 -17.29
C LEU A 63 1.16 17.49 -18.53
N TRP A 64 0.19 18.40 -18.70
CA TRP A 64 0.12 19.29 -19.84
C TRP A 64 1.32 20.21 -19.95
N LYS A 65 1.73 20.83 -18.83
CA LYS A 65 2.93 21.65 -18.77
C LYS A 65 4.19 20.89 -19.17
N ASN A 66 4.29 19.61 -18.79
CA ASN A 66 5.40 18.76 -19.21
C ASN A 66 5.37 18.47 -20.70
N LEU A 67 4.18 18.21 -21.26
CA LEU A 67 4.00 18.03 -22.70
C LEU A 67 4.43 19.29 -23.46
N GLU A 68 3.92 20.46 -23.08
CA GLU A 68 4.28 21.76 -23.66
C GLU A 68 5.79 22.05 -23.60
N SER A 69 6.41 21.78 -22.45
CA SER A 69 7.82 22.13 -22.23
C SER A 69 8.82 21.17 -22.88
N ASN A 70 8.45 19.89 -23.05
CA ASN A 70 9.40 18.83 -23.40
C ASN A 70 9.11 18.10 -24.71
N TYR A 71 7.89 18.23 -25.26
CA TYR A 71 7.57 17.58 -26.52
C TYR A 71 8.19 18.34 -27.69
N ILE A 72 9.21 17.76 -28.30
CA ILE A 72 10.00 18.41 -29.36
C ILE A 72 9.19 18.83 -30.60
N TYR A 73 8.00 18.25 -30.80
CA TYR A 73 7.11 18.59 -31.91
C TYR A 73 5.92 19.45 -31.48
N PHE A 74 5.90 20.01 -30.27
CA PHE A 74 4.77 20.82 -29.80
C PHE A 74 4.42 21.94 -30.80
N GLU A 75 5.41 22.72 -31.23
CA GLU A 75 5.19 23.83 -32.19
C GLU A 75 4.98 23.39 -33.65
N THR A 76 5.29 22.13 -34.00
CA THR A 76 5.36 21.68 -35.41
C THR A 76 4.38 20.58 -35.75
N ALA A 77 3.82 19.89 -34.75
CA ALA A 77 2.77 18.93 -34.94
C ALA A 77 1.49 19.64 -35.41
N ASN A 78 0.74 18.98 -36.30
CA ASN A 78 -0.55 19.48 -36.76
C ASN A 78 -1.65 19.16 -35.74
N VAL A 79 -1.53 19.72 -34.54
CA VAL A 79 -2.44 19.53 -33.40
C VAL A 79 -2.87 20.90 -32.91
N ASP A 80 -4.18 21.08 -32.70
CA ASP A 80 -4.72 22.26 -32.05
C ASP A 80 -4.63 22.08 -30.52
N TRP A 81 -3.49 22.49 -29.94
CA TRP A 81 -3.18 22.26 -28.53
C TRP A 81 -4.13 22.99 -27.58
N GLU A 82 -4.54 24.22 -27.90
CA GLU A 82 -5.45 25.00 -27.06
C GLU A 82 -6.84 24.36 -27.02
N ALA A 83 -7.35 23.95 -28.17
CA ALA A 83 -8.63 23.25 -28.25
C ALA A 83 -8.58 21.89 -27.55
N LEU A 84 -7.47 21.15 -27.70
CA LEU A 84 -7.29 19.86 -27.05
C LEU A 84 -7.22 20.01 -25.53
N HIS A 85 -6.43 20.96 -25.00
CA HIS A 85 -6.37 21.25 -23.56
C HIS A 85 -7.76 21.56 -23.01
N SER A 86 -8.47 22.47 -23.67
CA SER A 86 -9.80 22.93 -23.26
C SER A 86 -10.82 21.79 -23.22
N LYS A 87 -10.84 20.95 -24.26
CA LYS A 87 -11.72 19.77 -24.37
C LYS A 87 -11.56 18.83 -23.18
N TYR A 88 -10.32 18.54 -22.77
CA TYR A 88 -10.05 17.61 -21.67
C TYR A 88 -10.27 18.25 -20.30
N LEU A 89 -9.90 19.52 -20.14
CA LEU A 89 -10.13 20.28 -18.91
C LEU A 89 -11.62 20.42 -18.59
N GLU A 90 -12.48 20.65 -19.60
CA GLU A 90 -13.93 20.70 -19.42
C GLU A 90 -14.50 19.40 -18.85
N ARG A 91 -14.05 18.25 -19.39
CA ARG A 91 -14.47 16.92 -18.92
C ARG A 91 -14.01 16.63 -17.49
N ILE A 92 -12.81 17.07 -17.12
CA ILE A 92 -12.31 16.97 -15.73
C ILE A 92 -13.16 17.84 -14.80
N ASN A 93 -13.51 19.05 -15.24
CA ASN A 93 -14.30 19.98 -14.45
C ASN A 93 -15.76 19.54 -14.26
N ALA A 94 -16.28 18.66 -15.12
CA ALA A 94 -17.57 18.01 -14.92
C ALA A 94 -17.60 17.05 -13.72
N GLY A 95 -16.43 16.69 -13.18
CA GLY A 95 -16.28 15.81 -12.03
C GLY A 95 -16.24 14.35 -12.46
N LEU A 96 -15.07 13.73 -12.32
CA LEU A 96 -14.83 12.35 -12.73
C LEU A 96 -14.50 11.48 -11.52
N THR A 97 -14.88 10.21 -11.58
CA THR A 97 -14.27 9.18 -10.73
C THR A 97 -12.80 8.97 -11.12
N SER A 98 -12.02 8.34 -10.24
CA SER A 98 -10.61 8.03 -10.52
C SER A 98 -10.43 7.15 -11.76
N GLU A 99 -11.34 6.20 -11.98
CA GLU A 99 -11.32 5.30 -13.15
C GLU A 99 -11.66 6.04 -14.44
N GLU A 100 -12.65 6.93 -14.41
CA GLU A 100 -13.01 7.77 -15.55
C GLU A 100 -11.88 8.74 -15.89
N PHE A 101 -11.22 9.32 -14.89
CA PHE A 101 -10.05 10.16 -15.11
C PHE A 101 -8.89 9.38 -15.76
N ALA A 102 -8.58 8.16 -15.27
CA ALA A 102 -7.54 7.34 -15.88
C ALA A 102 -7.84 7.02 -17.35
N LYS A 103 -9.09 6.63 -17.66
CA LYS A 103 -9.56 6.39 -19.03
C LYS A 103 -9.49 7.65 -19.88
N LEU A 104 -9.82 8.81 -19.32
CA LEU A 104 -9.74 10.09 -20.01
C LEU A 104 -8.30 10.42 -20.41
N ILE A 105 -7.31 10.19 -19.54
CA ILE A 105 -5.90 10.44 -19.88
C ILE A 105 -5.39 9.42 -20.91
N GLN A 106 -5.86 8.17 -20.86
CA GLN A 106 -5.57 7.18 -21.91
C GLN A 106 -6.16 7.57 -23.27
N GLU A 107 -7.37 8.13 -23.27
CA GLU A 107 -7.98 8.70 -24.48
C GLU A 107 -7.12 9.84 -25.04
N LEU A 108 -6.68 10.78 -24.18
CA LEU A 108 -5.76 11.85 -24.59
C LEU A 108 -4.48 11.27 -25.20
N GLN A 109 -3.85 10.29 -24.53
CA GLN A 109 -2.65 9.63 -25.03
C GLN A 109 -2.87 9.02 -26.42
N SER A 110 -4.04 8.45 -26.69
CA SER A 110 -4.36 7.86 -28.00
C SER A 110 -4.62 8.89 -29.10
N GLU A 111 -5.05 10.11 -28.76
CA GLU A 111 -5.26 11.21 -29.72
C GLU A 111 -3.93 11.90 -30.10
N LEU A 112 -2.90 11.75 -29.27
CA LEU A 112 -1.58 12.32 -29.52
C LEU A 112 -0.73 11.43 -30.43
N PRO A 113 0.25 12.01 -31.16
CA PRO A 113 1.24 11.22 -31.89
C PRO A 113 1.95 10.22 -30.98
N ALA A 114 2.33 9.06 -31.52
CA ALA A 114 3.01 8.02 -30.76
C ALA A 114 4.28 8.56 -30.06
N GLY A 115 4.46 8.21 -28.78
CA GLY A 115 5.61 8.66 -27.98
C GLY A 115 5.49 10.07 -27.40
N SER A 116 4.39 10.80 -27.62
CA SER A 116 4.19 12.14 -27.04
C SER A 116 3.90 12.10 -25.55
N LEU A 117 3.18 11.07 -25.10
CA LEU A 117 2.78 10.90 -23.71
C LEU A 117 2.79 9.41 -23.38
N LEU A 118 3.32 9.06 -22.21
CA LEU A 118 3.14 7.76 -21.59
C LEU A 118 2.55 8.00 -20.20
N TYR A 119 1.31 7.56 -20.01
CA TYR A 119 0.61 7.64 -18.75
C TYR A 119 0.41 6.24 -18.17
N GLU A 120 0.70 6.11 -16.87
CA GLU A 120 0.41 4.91 -16.11
C GLU A 120 -0.31 5.31 -14.83
N SER A 121 -1.49 4.74 -14.63
CA SER A 121 -2.24 4.95 -13.40
C SER A 121 -1.57 4.26 -12.22
N ARG A 122 -1.88 4.71 -11.00
CA ARG A 122 -1.40 4.06 -9.77
C ARG A 122 -1.81 2.59 -9.71
N THR A 123 -3.03 2.26 -10.14
CA THR A 123 -3.55 0.89 -10.13
C THR A 123 -2.73 0.01 -11.07
N GLU A 124 -2.51 0.44 -12.31
CA GLU A 124 -1.69 -0.29 -13.29
C GLU A 124 -0.25 -0.47 -12.81
N ARG A 125 0.32 0.56 -12.17
CA ARG A 125 1.67 0.46 -11.57
C ARG A 125 1.72 -0.58 -10.46
N ILE A 126 0.76 -0.60 -9.55
CA ILE A 126 0.70 -1.60 -8.47
C ILE A 126 0.51 -3.00 -9.05
N GLU A 127 -0.36 -3.18 -10.03
CA GLU A 127 -0.58 -4.48 -10.67
C GLU A 127 0.70 -4.99 -11.35
N ARG A 128 1.44 -4.12 -12.04
CA ARG A 128 2.73 -4.47 -12.64
C ARG A 128 3.78 -4.83 -11.60
N GLU A 129 3.93 -4.00 -10.56
CA GLU A 129 4.88 -4.21 -9.46
C GLU A 129 4.56 -5.47 -8.63
N THR A 130 3.29 -5.85 -8.52
CA THR A 130 2.88 -7.06 -7.78
C THR A 130 3.02 -8.34 -8.60
N VAL A 131 2.98 -8.25 -9.93
CA VAL A 131 3.27 -9.37 -10.85
C VAL A 131 4.78 -9.59 -11.02
N ASP A 132 5.58 -8.51 -10.99
CA ASP A 132 7.05 -8.58 -11.01
C ASP A 132 7.61 -8.49 -9.59
N THR A 133 7.64 -9.61 -8.87
CA THR A 133 8.16 -9.70 -7.50
C THR A 133 9.68 -9.53 -7.40
N SER A 134 10.38 -9.20 -8.48
CA SER A 134 11.86 -9.18 -8.54
C SER A 134 12.48 -7.78 -8.37
N SER A 135 11.73 -6.69 -8.61
CA SER A 135 12.23 -5.32 -8.48
C SER A 135 11.55 -4.56 -7.34
N TYR A 136 12.01 -4.82 -6.12
CA TYR A 136 11.75 -3.95 -4.97
C TYR A 136 12.75 -2.79 -4.98
N GLU A 137 12.30 -1.58 -5.35
CA GLU A 137 13.06 -0.33 -5.20
C GLU A 137 12.45 0.58 -4.12
N GLY A 138 12.21 0.03 -2.93
CA GLY A 138 11.85 0.80 -1.75
C GLY A 138 13.07 1.25 -0.96
N ILE A 139 13.05 2.49 -0.43
CA ILE A 139 13.92 2.86 0.70
C ILE A 139 13.30 2.23 1.96
N GLY A 140 13.64 0.97 2.22
CA GLY A 140 13.15 0.17 3.33
C GLY A 140 13.94 -1.14 3.40
N ALA A 141 14.37 -1.53 4.60
CA ALA A 141 15.35 -2.58 4.83
C ALA A 141 14.99 -3.94 4.17
N PHE A 142 16.01 -4.59 3.59
CA PHE A 142 15.94 -5.97 3.11
C PHE A 142 15.67 -6.91 4.29
N VAL A 143 14.54 -7.62 4.28
CA VAL A 143 14.36 -8.80 5.14
C VAL A 143 14.70 -10.02 4.29
N GLY A 144 15.99 -10.37 4.25
CA GLY A 144 16.44 -11.64 3.69
C GLY A 144 16.20 -12.76 4.69
N PHE A 145 15.45 -13.78 4.31
CA PHE A 145 15.48 -15.06 5.03
C PHE A 145 16.62 -15.89 4.47
N SER A 146 17.66 -16.09 5.27
CA SER A 146 18.75 -17.03 4.98
C SER A 146 18.61 -18.16 6.00
N GLU A 147 18.43 -19.40 5.51
CA GLU A 147 18.32 -20.57 6.40
C GLU A 147 19.60 -20.78 7.23
N GLU A 148 20.74 -20.27 6.76
CA GLU A 148 22.00 -20.22 7.51
C GLU A 148 22.54 -18.78 7.56
N PRO A 149 22.71 -18.20 8.76
CA PRO A 149 23.21 -16.83 8.91
C PRO A 149 24.73 -16.79 8.77
N GLU A 150 25.24 -16.30 7.64
CA GLU A 150 26.64 -15.87 7.54
C GLU A 150 26.77 -14.37 7.88
N PRO A 151 27.58 -14.01 8.90
CA PRO A 151 27.71 -12.63 9.34
C PRO A 151 28.46 -11.78 8.30
N HIS A 152 27.81 -10.72 7.83
CA HIS A 152 28.43 -9.67 7.04
C HIS A 152 27.78 -8.31 7.35
N ILE A 153 28.54 -7.23 7.19
CA ILE A 153 28.06 -5.85 7.37
C ILE A 153 27.82 -5.28 5.98
N ILE A 154 26.61 -4.79 5.72
CA ILE A 154 26.25 -4.05 4.52
C ILE A 154 26.13 -2.58 4.93
N LEU A 155 26.85 -1.69 4.24
CA LEU A 155 26.77 -0.24 4.40
C LEU A 155 25.93 0.35 3.26
#